data_AF-A0A1S3XRG3-F1
#
_entry.id   AF-A0A1S3XRG3-F1
#
_cell.length_a   1.000
_cell.length_b   1.000
_cell.length_c   1.000
_cell.angle_alpha   90.00
_cell.angle_beta   90.00
_cell.angle_gamma   90.00
#
_symmetry.space_group_name_H-M   'P 1'
#
loop_
_entity.id
_entity.type
_entity.pdbx_description
1 polymer ?
#
loop_
_entity_poly.entity_id
_entity_poly.type
_entity_poly.pdbx_seq_one_letter_code
_entity_poly.pdbx_strand_id
1 'polypeptide(L)'
;MKGDYYRNLAEFKSGDDRKEADQSLKAYEAATATTSANLAPTHPIRLGLALNFSVFYYEILNSPERACHLAKQAFDEAITELDSLSEESYKDITLIMQLLLVRKDHVRPSNYWNTLSRRDIANIDEYTDEKMVVVQVNAKARNLLYNAISGEEYEKISSCDTAKEMWDKLEVTYEGTSKVNETRINLLVHDYELFQMKEGESIEEIFARFSKIIGDLKAFGKSYSSADQVRKILRSLPTTWQTKVIALKSQDLDKLSYDEQQGDLIAFEKTHLEKMRQEEKKKQLPSKLQLKELRIILMMMQKLLKKKLLWFQEI
;
A
#
# COMPACT_ATOMS: atom_id res chain seq x y z
N MET A 1 -32.21 25.13 9.28
CA MET A 1 -31.29 26.04 9.99
C MET A 1 -31.76 26.43 11.39
N LYS A 2 -32.86 27.19 11.58
CA LYS A 2 -33.34 27.55 12.94
C LYS A 2 -33.64 26.31 13.81
N GLY A 3 -34.25 25.27 13.22
CA GLY A 3 -34.46 23.98 13.89
C GLY A 3 -33.16 23.29 14.31
N ASP A 4 -32.16 23.24 13.43
CA ASP A 4 -30.85 22.65 13.71
C ASP A 4 -30.10 23.36 14.85
N TYR A 5 -30.18 24.69 14.89
CA TYR A 5 -29.57 25.47 15.97
C TYR A 5 -30.13 25.09 17.34
N TYR A 6 -31.47 25.03 17.46
CA TYR A 6 -32.11 24.62 18.70
C TYR A 6 -31.95 23.13 19.00
N ARG A 7 -31.85 22.27 17.98
CA ARG A 7 -31.52 20.85 18.14
C ARG A 7 -30.16 20.70 18.82
N ASN A 8 -29.13 21.35 18.28
CA ASN A 8 -27.79 21.32 18.84
C ASN A 8 -27.78 21.88 20.27
N LEU A 9 -28.53 22.95 20.57
CA LEU A 9 -28.64 23.46 21.94
C LEU A 9 -29.31 22.46 22.90
N ALA A 10 -30.28 21.67 22.41
CA ALA A 10 -30.95 20.65 23.20
C ALA A 10 -30.02 19.45 23.51
N GLU A 11 -29.05 19.13 22.65
CA GLU A 11 -28.10 18.03 22.86
C GLU A 11 -27.17 18.24 24.07
N PHE A 12 -26.76 19.49 24.33
CA PHE A 12 -25.80 19.80 25.40
C PHE A 12 -26.44 20.08 26.77
N LYS A 13 -27.77 20.19 26.84
CA LYS A 13 -28.48 20.49 28.09
C LYS A 13 -28.92 19.21 28.78
N SER A 14 -28.22 18.84 29.85
CA SER A 14 -28.62 17.75 30.74
C SER A 14 -29.63 18.26 31.78
N GLY A 15 -30.92 17.97 31.59
CA GLY A 15 -31.98 18.32 32.53
C GLY A 15 -33.38 18.24 31.90
N ASP A 16 -34.43 18.34 32.72
CA ASP A 16 -35.84 18.18 32.31
C ASP A 16 -36.43 19.41 31.57
N ASP A 17 -35.61 20.44 31.29
CA ASP A 17 -36.05 21.69 30.65
C ASP A 17 -36.08 21.52 29.12
N ARG A 18 -37.24 21.13 28.56
CA ARG A 18 -37.46 20.84 27.13
C ARG A 18 -37.64 22.06 26.21
N LYS A 19 -37.37 23.27 26.69
CA LYS A 19 -37.68 24.52 25.97
C LYS A 19 -36.99 24.60 24.60
N GLU A 20 -35.73 24.20 24.51
CA GLU A 20 -34.98 24.21 23.25
C GLU A 20 -35.48 23.13 22.29
N ALA A 21 -35.84 21.95 22.78
CA ALA A 21 -36.45 20.90 21.97
C ALA A 21 -37.80 21.37 21.38
N ASP A 22 -38.63 22.03 22.18
CA ASP A 22 -39.92 22.60 21.71
C ASP A 22 -39.71 23.70 20.65
N GLN A 23 -38.68 24.51 20.80
CA GLN A 23 -38.32 25.53 19.81
C GLN A 23 -37.77 24.92 18.51
N SER A 24 -37.00 23.83 18.63
CA SER A 24 -36.52 23.05 17.49
C SER A 24 -37.67 22.42 16.73
N LEU A 25 -38.61 21.76 17.43
CA LEU A 25 -39.79 21.14 16.86
C LEU A 25 -40.64 22.15 16.07
N LYS A 26 -41.01 23.29 16.68
CA LYS A 26 -41.78 24.35 16.01
C LYS A 26 -41.10 24.86 14.74
N ALA A 27 -39.78 25.00 14.77
CA ALA A 27 -39.02 25.48 13.61
C ALA A 27 -38.97 24.44 12.48
N TYR A 28 -38.85 23.15 12.80
CA TYR A 28 -38.92 22.08 11.81
C TYR A 28 -40.33 21.91 11.22
N GLU A 29 -41.38 21.98 12.03
CA GLU A 29 -42.77 21.91 11.56
C GLU A 29 -43.11 23.06 10.60
N ALA A 30 -42.76 24.30 10.97
CA ALA A 30 -42.98 25.45 10.11
C ALA A 30 -42.23 25.34 8.78
N ALA A 31 -40.96 24.91 8.82
CA ALA A 31 -40.16 24.69 7.62
C ALA A 31 -40.74 23.54 6.77
N THR A 32 -41.27 22.48 7.38
CA THR A 32 -41.85 21.34 6.66
C THR A 32 -43.13 21.76 5.93
N ALA A 33 -43.99 22.55 6.58
CA ALA A 33 -45.19 23.11 5.95
C ALA A 33 -44.85 24.01 4.76
N THR A 34 -43.85 24.91 4.90
CA THR A 34 -43.44 25.80 3.81
C THR A 34 -42.78 25.04 2.66
N THR A 35 -41.89 24.09 2.94
CA THR A 35 -41.20 23.34 1.88
C THR A 35 -42.12 22.35 1.17
N SER A 36 -43.06 21.72 1.88
CA SER A 36 -44.03 20.81 1.26
C SER A 36 -44.99 21.52 0.29
N ALA A 37 -45.28 22.81 0.54
CA ALA A 37 -46.14 23.62 -0.32
C ALA A 37 -45.40 24.21 -1.55
N ASN A 38 -44.09 24.43 -1.46
CA ASN A 38 -43.34 25.23 -2.44
C ASN A 38 -42.25 24.46 -3.19
N LEU A 39 -41.81 23.30 -2.70
CA LEU A 39 -40.69 22.54 -3.27
C LEU A 39 -41.12 21.12 -3.59
N ALA A 40 -40.64 20.59 -4.72
CA ALA A 40 -40.83 19.21 -5.10
C ALA A 40 -40.26 18.25 -4.02
N PRO A 41 -40.87 17.08 -3.79
CA PRO A 41 -40.32 16.00 -2.94
C PRO A 41 -38.85 15.66 -3.18
N THR A 42 -38.37 15.80 -4.42
CA THR A 42 -36.98 15.54 -4.82
C THR A 42 -36.04 16.71 -4.52
N HIS A 43 -36.55 17.88 -4.14
CA HIS A 43 -35.75 19.07 -3.94
C HIS A 43 -34.75 18.89 -2.76
N PRO A 44 -33.44 19.13 -2.95
CA PRO A 44 -32.42 18.87 -1.92
C PRO A 44 -32.70 19.55 -0.56
N ILE A 45 -33.24 20.77 -0.57
CA ILE A 45 -33.62 21.48 0.67
C ILE A 45 -34.76 20.78 1.41
N ARG A 46 -35.76 20.23 0.70
CA ARG A 46 -36.90 19.52 1.31
C ARG A 46 -36.45 18.17 1.87
N LEU A 47 -35.62 17.45 1.12
CA LEU A 47 -35.03 16.18 1.56
C LEU A 47 -34.08 16.37 2.75
N GLY A 48 -33.21 17.39 2.70
CA GLY A 48 -32.30 17.71 3.79
C GLY A 48 -33.04 18.14 5.06
N LEU A 49 -34.17 18.83 4.91
CA LEU A 49 -35.04 19.16 6.03
C LEU A 49 -35.68 17.90 6.65
N ALA A 50 -36.25 17.02 5.84
CA ALA A 50 -36.82 15.76 6.31
C ALA A 50 -35.76 14.89 7.01
N LEU A 51 -34.54 14.91 6.48
CA LEU A 51 -33.40 14.22 7.05
C LEU A 51 -33.08 14.78 8.44
N ASN A 52 -32.86 16.08 8.57
CA ASN A 52 -32.52 16.69 9.87
C ASN A 52 -33.67 16.58 10.88
N PHE A 53 -34.92 16.63 10.42
CA PHE A 53 -36.07 16.48 11.30
C PHE A 53 -36.23 15.03 11.79
N SER A 54 -35.90 14.03 10.95
CA SER A 54 -35.84 12.64 11.40
C SER A 54 -34.74 12.42 12.47
N VAL A 55 -33.58 13.08 12.37
CA VAL A 55 -32.55 13.09 13.44
C VAL A 55 -33.16 13.58 14.74
N PHE A 56 -33.82 14.72 14.67
CA PHE A 56 -34.38 15.36 15.84
C PHE A 56 -35.38 14.45 16.57
N TYR A 57 -36.26 13.75 15.83
CA TYR A 57 -37.17 12.77 16.41
C TYR A 57 -36.44 11.61 17.08
N TYR A 58 -35.35 11.14 16.48
CA TYR A 58 -34.58 10.01 17.00
C TYR A 58 -33.73 10.39 18.22
N GLU A 59 -32.88 11.40 18.08
CA GLU A 59 -31.84 11.74 19.06
C GLU A 59 -32.35 12.61 20.20
N ILE A 60 -33.29 13.54 19.92
CA ILE A 60 -33.75 14.51 20.92
C ILE A 60 -35.07 14.07 21.56
N LEU A 61 -36.02 13.60 20.75
CA LEU A 61 -37.34 13.20 21.23
C LEU A 61 -37.46 11.71 21.57
N ASN A 62 -36.38 10.93 21.39
CA ASN A 62 -36.33 9.49 21.62
C ASN A 62 -37.56 8.76 21.05
N SER A 63 -37.97 9.16 19.84
CA SER A 63 -39.18 8.70 19.15
C SER A 63 -38.80 8.05 17.82
N PRO A 64 -38.15 6.87 17.85
CA PRO A 64 -37.59 6.23 16.66
C PRO A 64 -38.66 5.85 15.63
N GLU A 65 -39.88 5.51 16.06
CA GLU A 65 -40.98 5.20 15.13
C GLU A 65 -41.38 6.41 14.29
N ARG A 66 -41.43 7.59 14.92
CA ARG A 66 -41.75 8.86 14.23
C ARG A 66 -40.62 9.29 13.30
N ALA A 67 -39.37 9.09 13.71
CA ALA A 67 -38.21 9.36 12.87
C ALA A 67 -38.24 8.48 11.59
N CYS A 68 -38.49 7.18 11.77
CA CYS A 68 -38.61 6.23 10.67
C CYS A 68 -39.77 6.57 9.73
N HIS A 69 -40.95 6.86 10.27
CA HIS A 69 -42.12 7.21 9.47
C HIS A 69 -41.84 8.46 8.61
N LEU A 70 -41.27 9.51 9.21
CA LEU A 70 -40.95 10.75 8.51
C LEU A 70 -39.91 10.53 7.41
N ALA A 71 -38.86 9.76 7.69
CA ALA A 71 -37.81 9.46 6.72
C ALA A 71 -38.33 8.59 5.57
N LYS A 72 -39.16 7.58 5.87
CA LYS A 72 -39.83 6.73 4.89
C LYS A 72 -40.74 7.54 3.98
N GLN A 73 -41.59 8.38 4.56
CA GLN A 73 -42.52 9.21 3.80
C GLN A 73 -41.78 10.12 2.82
N ALA A 74 -40.75 10.83 3.28
CA ALA A 74 -39.95 11.71 2.42
C ALA A 74 -39.24 10.94 1.28
N PHE A 75 -38.79 9.72 1.57
CA PHE A 75 -38.15 8.85 0.58
C PHE A 75 -39.15 8.34 -0.48
N ASP A 76 -40.30 7.81 -0.04
CA ASP A 76 -41.34 7.28 -0.93
C ASP A 76 -41.93 8.39 -1.83
N GLU A 77 -42.12 9.61 -1.29
CA GLU A 77 -42.53 10.79 -2.06
C GLU A 77 -41.48 11.18 -3.12
N ALA A 78 -40.18 11.11 -2.78
CA ALA A 78 -39.11 11.46 -3.71
C ALA A 78 -38.87 10.42 -4.81
N ILE A 79 -39.03 9.12 -4.50
CA ILE A 79 -38.98 8.05 -5.52
C ILE A 79 -40.05 8.26 -6.60
N THR A 80 -41.25 8.66 -6.19
CA THR A 80 -42.39 8.79 -7.09
C THR A 80 -42.16 9.85 -8.18
N GLU A 81 -41.27 10.82 -7.92
CA GLU A 81 -40.93 11.89 -8.86
C GLU A 81 -39.51 11.78 -9.44
N LEU A 82 -38.79 10.70 -9.12
CA LEU A 82 -37.38 10.51 -9.45
C LEU A 82 -37.14 10.46 -10.97
N ASP A 83 -38.06 9.87 -11.73
CA ASP A 83 -38.00 9.70 -13.19
C ASP A 83 -38.01 11.05 -13.96
N SER A 84 -38.29 12.16 -13.28
CA SER A 84 -38.42 13.51 -13.89
C SER A 84 -37.16 14.40 -13.79
N LEU A 85 -36.08 13.91 -13.17
CA LEU A 85 -34.89 14.70 -12.84
C LEU A 85 -33.79 14.70 -13.93
N SER A 86 -32.98 15.75 -13.96
CA SER A 86 -31.76 15.85 -14.79
C SER A 86 -30.57 15.10 -14.17
N GLU A 87 -29.65 14.56 -14.99
CA GLU A 87 -28.47 13.78 -14.55
C GLU A 87 -27.61 14.46 -13.46
N GLU A 88 -27.53 15.79 -13.45
CA GLU A 88 -26.77 16.56 -12.46
C GLU A 88 -27.46 16.58 -11.09
N SER A 89 -28.79 16.64 -11.06
CA SER A 89 -29.60 16.63 -9.84
C SER A 89 -29.64 15.23 -9.20
N TYR A 90 -29.41 14.16 -9.98
CA TYR A 90 -29.41 12.79 -9.47
C TYR A 90 -28.34 12.58 -8.39
N LYS A 91 -27.15 13.17 -8.49
CA LYS A 91 -26.04 12.89 -7.55
C LYS A 91 -26.31 13.40 -6.14
N ASP A 92 -26.79 14.64 -6.01
CA ASP A 92 -27.08 15.26 -4.70
C ASP A 92 -28.34 14.67 -4.05
N ILE A 93 -29.36 14.39 -4.86
CA ILE A 93 -30.63 13.81 -4.42
C ILE A 93 -30.43 12.36 -4.00
N THR A 94 -29.60 11.59 -4.71
CA THR A 94 -29.27 10.21 -4.34
C THR A 94 -28.60 10.15 -2.97
N LEU A 95 -27.67 11.05 -2.66
CA LEU A 95 -27.01 11.08 -1.35
C LEU A 95 -28.00 11.35 -0.20
N ILE A 96 -28.90 12.32 -0.37
CA ILE A 96 -29.86 12.66 0.69
C ILE A 96 -30.95 11.58 0.82
N MET A 97 -31.43 11.00 -0.29
CA MET A 97 -32.35 9.87 -0.28
C MET A 97 -31.72 8.63 0.35
N GLN A 98 -30.44 8.36 0.11
CA GLN A 98 -29.69 7.29 0.78
C GLN A 98 -29.62 7.49 2.29
N LEU A 99 -29.39 8.73 2.76
CA LEU A 99 -29.35 9.04 4.19
C LEU A 99 -30.73 8.91 4.86
N LEU A 100 -31.82 9.26 4.17
CA LEU A 100 -33.20 9.06 4.64
C LEU A 100 -33.54 7.56 4.73
N LEU A 101 -33.15 6.79 3.72
CA LEU A 101 -33.32 5.34 3.67
C LEU A 101 -32.60 4.63 4.84
N VAL A 102 -31.38 5.07 5.18
CA VAL A 102 -30.62 4.54 6.33
C VAL A 102 -31.36 4.71 7.66
N ARG A 103 -32.19 5.76 7.81
CA ARG A 103 -32.91 6.04 9.06
C ARG A 103 -34.25 5.34 9.21
N LYS A 104 -34.89 4.96 8.10
CA LYS A 104 -36.05 4.06 8.11
C LYS A 104 -35.71 2.72 8.79
N ASP A 105 -34.47 2.26 8.63
CA ASP A 105 -34.04 0.93 9.04
C ASP A 105 -33.12 0.92 10.28
N HIS A 106 -33.16 1.96 11.13
CA HIS A 106 -32.33 2.06 12.35
C HIS A 106 -32.73 1.15 13.52
N VAL A 107 -33.08 -0.10 13.21
CA VAL A 107 -32.53 -1.27 13.93
C VAL A 107 -31.63 -2.06 12.98
N ARG A 108 -30.63 -1.43 12.35
CA ARG A 108 -29.30 -2.01 12.04
C ARG A 108 -28.34 -1.01 11.36
N PRO A 109 -27.02 -1.24 11.48
CA PRO A 109 -26.01 -0.24 11.16
C PRO A 109 -25.63 -0.22 9.68
N SER A 110 -25.72 1.01 9.14
CA SER A 110 -24.83 1.71 8.18
C SER A 110 -24.19 0.89 7.04
N ASN A 111 -24.37 1.39 5.82
CA ASN A 111 -23.59 1.12 4.59
C ASN A 111 -24.17 0.10 3.59
N TYR A 112 -25.46 0.15 3.28
CA TYR A 112 -26.09 -0.88 2.45
C TYR A 112 -26.34 -0.58 0.97
N TRP A 113 -26.34 0.67 0.52
CA TRP A 113 -27.00 0.97 -0.76
C TRP A 113 -26.07 1.33 -1.93
N ASN A 114 -24.76 1.29 -1.73
CA ASN A 114 -23.82 1.49 -2.84
C ASN A 114 -23.42 0.17 -3.54
N THR A 115 -23.92 -1.00 -3.10
CA THR A 115 -23.31 -2.31 -3.44
C THR A 115 -24.28 -3.52 -3.49
N LEU A 116 -25.54 -3.31 -3.85
CA LEU A 116 -26.46 -4.41 -4.20
C LEU A 116 -26.57 -4.54 -5.73
N SER A 117 -26.30 -5.73 -6.28
CA SER A 117 -26.46 -5.98 -7.72
C SER A 117 -27.94 -6.09 -8.08
N ARG A 118 -28.27 -5.86 -9.36
CA ARG A 118 -29.65 -5.96 -9.87
C ARG A 118 -30.31 -7.34 -9.63
N ARG A 119 -29.52 -8.39 -9.38
CA ARG A 119 -30.00 -9.74 -9.03
C ARG A 119 -30.36 -9.89 -7.55
N ASP A 120 -29.67 -9.18 -6.66
CA ASP A 120 -29.91 -9.26 -5.21
C ASP A 120 -31.26 -8.64 -4.81
N ILE A 121 -31.74 -7.69 -5.62
CA ILE A 121 -33.05 -7.03 -5.47
C ILE A 121 -34.19 -7.96 -5.89
N ALA A 122 -33.94 -8.88 -6.82
CA ALA A 122 -34.98 -9.67 -7.46
C ALA A 122 -35.57 -10.78 -6.59
N ASN A 123 -35.01 -11.05 -5.39
CA ASN A 123 -35.44 -12.16 -4.55
C ASN A 123 -35.42 -11.84 -3.04
N ILE A 124 -35.76 -10.60 -2.68
CA ILE A 124 -35.77 -10.10 -1.29
C ILE A 124 -36.75 -10.88 -0.38
N ASP A 125 -37.80 -11.45 -0.96
CA ASP A 125 -38.87 -12.16 -0.24
C ASP A 125 -38.47 -13.57 0.25
N GLU A 126 -37.28 -14.08 -0.13
CA GLU A 126 -36.81 -15.44 0.16
C GLU A 126 -35.66 -15.50 1.19
N TYR A 127 -35.25 -14.36 1.76
CA TYR A 127 -34.10 -14.28 2.67
C TYR A 127 -34.48 -14.55 4.13
N THR A 128 -33.91 -15.63 4.69
CA THR A 128 -33.87 -15.86 6.14
C THR A 128 -32.88 -14.89 6.82
N ASP A 129 -33.11 -14.58 8.11
CA ASP A 129 -32.27 -13.65 8.90
C ASP A 129 -30.76 -13.93 8.77
N GLU A 130 -30.37 -15.20 8.71
CA GLU A 130 -28.98 -15.64 8.56
C GLU A 130 -28.38 -15.33 7.18
N LYS A 131 -29.14 -15.51 6.09
CA LYS A 131 -28.68 -15.18 4.73
C LYS A 131 -28.58 -13.66 4.56
N MET A 132 -29.45 -12.91 5.23
CA MET A 132 -29.41 -11.45 5.21
C MET A 132 -28.11 -10.94 5.83
N VAL A 133 -27.64 -11.50 6.95
CA VAL A 133 -26.36 -11.13 7.58
C VAL A 133 -25.15 -11.36 6.65
N VAL A 134 -25.14 -12.42 5.87
CA VAL A 134 -24.04 -12.66 4.90
C VAL A 134 -24.02 -11.58 3.82
N VAL A 135 -25.19 -11.18 3.32
CA VAL A 135 -25.32 -10.06 2.38
C VAL A 135 -24.94 -8.73 3.04
N GLN A 136 -25.27 -8.52 4.34
CA GLN A 136 -24.85 -7.35 5.15
C GLN A 136 -23.34 -7.17 5.14
N VAL A 137 -22.64 -8.24 5.48
CA VAL A 137 -21.19 -8.23 5.64
C VAL A 137 -20.51 -8.05 4.29
N ASN A 138 -21.00 -8.73 3.25
CA ASN A 138 -20.45 -8.61 1.90
C ASN A 138 -20.59 -7.17 1.36
N ALA A 139 -21.78 -6.56 1.46
CA ALA A 139 -21.99 -5.18 1.01
C ALA A 139 -21.11 -4.17 1.76
N LYS A 140 -20.97 -4.33 3.09
CA LYS A 140 -20.06 -3.51 3.90
C LYS A 140 -18.61 -3.63 3.45
N ALA A 141 -18.13 -4.83 3.21
CA ALA A 141 -16.77 -5.07 2.75
C ALA A 141 -16.53 -4.45 1.35
N ARG A 142 -17.48 -4.57 0.41
CA ARG A 142 -17.37 -3.93 -0.92
C ARG A 142 -17.29 -2.41 -0.83
N ASN A 143 -18.09 -1.79 0.05
CA ASN A 143 -18.05 -0.32 0.26
C ASN A 143 -16.73 0.15 0.86
N LEU A 144 -16.14 -0.61 1.78
CA LEU A 144 -14.82 -0.30 2.31
C LEU A 144 -13.76 -0.36 1.20
N LEU A 145 -13.83 -1.35 0.30
CA LEU A 145 -12.93 -1.43 -0.84
C LEU A 145 -13.10 -0.26 -1.82
N TYR A 146 -14.34 0.11 -2.16
CA TYR A 146 -14.62 1.25 -3.04
C TYR A 146 -14.01 2.55 -2.49
N ASN A 147 -14.17 2.83 -1.20
CA ASN A 147 -13.62 4.04 -0.58
C ASN A 147 -12.10 4.02 -0.45
N ALA A 148 -11.48 2.83 -0.46
CA ALA A 148 -10.03 2.67 -0.26
C ALA A 148 -9.22 2.80 -1.55
N ILE A 149 -9.85 2.65 -2.72
CA ILE A 149 -9.17 2.62 -4.03
C ILE A 149 -9.63 3.78 -4.92
N SER A 150 -8.81 4.14 -5.91
CA SER A 150 -9.18 5.16 -6.89
C SER A 150 -10.27 4.67 -7.84
N GLY A 151 -11.00 5.59 -8.48
CA GLY A 151 -12.02 5.24 -9.47
C GLY A 151 -11.50 4.38 -10.63
N GLU A 152 -10.28 4.66 -11.11
CA GLU A 152 -9.59 3.88 -12.16
C GLU A 152 -9.34 2.42 -11.73
N GLU A 153 -9.02 2.20 -10.46
CA GLU A 153 -8.78 0.85 -9.93
C GLU A 153 -10.08 0.11 -9.62
N TYR A 154 -11.13 0.85 -9.25
CA TYR A 154 -12.47 0.29 -9.09
C TYR A 154 -13.05 -0.23 -10.40
N GLU A 155 -12.83 0.44 -11.54
CA GLU A 155 -13.33 -0.02 -12.84
C GLU A 155 -12.89 -1.47 -13.15
N LYS A 156 -11.66 -1.84 -12.77
CA LYS A 156 -11.08 -3.17 -12.98
C LYS A 156 -11.79 -4.27 -12.18
N ILE A 157 -12.42 -3.94 -11.05
CA ILE A 157 -13.09 -4.88 -10.13
C ILE A 157 -14.60 -4.65 -10.02
N SER A 158 -15.14 -3.64 -10.71
CA SER A 158 -16.55 -3.25 -10.68
C SER A 158 -17.52 -4.36 -11.13
N SER A 159 -17.01 -5.30 -11.94
CA SER A 159 -17.75 -6.47 -12.43
C SER A 159 -17.84 -7.63 -11.44
N CYS A 160 -17.17 -7.57 -10.29
CA CYS A 160 -17.21 -8.61 -9.26
C CYS A 160 -18.46 -8.48 -8.39
N ASP A 161 -19.09 -9.62 -8.08
CA ASP A 161 -20.36 -9.67 -7.35
C ASP A 161 -20.13 -9.68 -5.83
N THR A 162 -19.00 -10.22 -5.37
CA THR A 162 -18.66 -10.31 -3.95
C THR A 162 -17.44 -9.47 -3.56
N ALA A 163 -17.39 -9.02 -2.29
CA ALA A 163 -16.21 -8.37 -1.72
C ALA A 163 -14.98 -9.30 -1.78
N LYS A 164 -15.21 -10.60 -1.64
CA LYS A 164 -14.16 -11.62 -1.74
C LYS A 164 -13.58 -11.66 -3.15
N GLU A 165 -14.43 -11.70 -4.18
CA GLU A 165 -13.96 -11.64 -5.57
C GLU A 165 -13.23 -10.34 -5.90
N MET A 166 -13.76 -9.20 -5.41
CA MET A 166 -13.10 -7.89 -5.56
C MET A 166 -11.71 -7.91 -4.92
N TRP A 167 -11.61 -8.41 -3.68
CA TRP A 167 -10.35 -8.56 -2.97
C TRP A 167 -9.39 -9.50 -3.67
N ASP A 168 -9.84 -10.69 -4.08
CA ASP A 168 -9.01 -11.70 -4.74
C ASP A 168 -8.48 -11.19 -6.08
N LYS A 169 -9.28 -10.39 -6.79
CA LYS A 169 -8.85 -9.77 -8.04
C LYS A 169 -7.84 -8.64 -7.80
N LEU A 170 -8.02 -7.84 -6.75
CA LEU A 170 -7.04 -6.83 -6.32
C LEU A 170 -5.73 -7.51 -5.89
N GLU A 171 -5.81 -8.53 -5.05
CA GLU A 171 -4.68 -9.35 -4.60
C GLU A 171 -3.90 -9.89 -5.81
N VAL A 172 -4.59 -10.52 -6.77
CA VAL A 172 -3.93 -11.01 -7.99
C VAL A 172 -3.35 -9.89 -8.85
N THR A 173 -4.01 -8.71 -8.91
CA THR A 173 -3.55 -7.60 -9.76
C THR A 173 -2.31 -6.91 -9.18
N TYR A 174 -2.25 -6.74 -7.86
CA TYR A 174 -1.20 -5.99 -7.20
C TYR A 174 -0.12 -6.86 -6.57
N GLU A 175 -0.50 -7.94 -5.92
CA GLU A 175 0.44 -8.89 -5.33
C GLU A 175 0.84 -9.97 -6.34
N GLY A 176 0.05 -10.21 -7.39
CA GLY A 176 0.28 -11.32 -8.32
C GLY A 176 -0.44 -12.60 -7.87
N THR A 177 -0.54 -13.59 -8.75
CA THR A 177 -1.13 -14.89 -8.36
C THR A 177 -0.23 -15.61 -7.34
N SER A 178 -0.84 -16.42 -6.46
CA SER A 178 -0.10 -17.27 -5.51
C SER A 178 1.03 -18.06 -6.18
N LYS A 179 0.80 -18.57 -7.40
CA LYS A 179 1.81 -19.28 -8.19
C LYS A 179 2.96 -18.39 -8.68
N VAL A 180 2.67 -17.16 -9.10
CA VAL A 180 3.70 -16.18 -9.48
C VAL A 180 4.51 -15.78 -8.25
N ASN A 181 3.87 -15.57 -7.11
CA ASN A 181 4.55 -15.23 -5.86
C ASN A 181 5.42 -16.37 -5.35
N GLU A 182 4.92 -17.60 -5.36
CA GLU A 182 5.70 -18.79 -5.06
C GLU A 182 6.92 -18.93 -5.99
N THR A 183 6.72 -18.70 -7.29
CA THR A 183 7.83 -18.70 -8.26
C THR A 183 8.86 -17.61 -7.96
N ARG A 184 8.43 -16.37 -7.65
CA ARG A 184 9.32 -15.27 -7.28
C ARG A 184 10.08 -15.56 -6.00
N ILE A 185 9.41 -16.09 -4.97
CA ILE A 185 10.02 -16.53 -3.73
C ILE A 185 11.08 -17.62 -4.02
N ASN A 186 10.76 -18.61 -4.85
CA ASN A 186 11.70 -19.67 -5.19
C ASN A 186 12.92 -19.15 -5.95
N LEU A 187 12.74 -18.21 -6.87
CA LEU A 187 13.86 -17.54 -7.56
C LEU A 187 14.72 -16.73 -6.58
N LEU A 188 14.11 -15.98 -5.67
CA LEU A 188 14.83 -15.22 -4.65
C LEU A 188 15.57 -16.13 -3.66
N VAL A 189 14.95 -17.25 -3.25
CA VAL A 189 15.60 -18.26 -2.40
C VAL A 189 16.77 -18.89 -3.14
N HIS A 190 16.62 -19.22 -4.42
CA HIS A 190 17.70 -19.71 -5.25
C HIS A 190 18.84 -18.69 -5.37
N ASP A 191 18.53 -17.42 -5.63
CA ASP A 191 19.52 -16.34 -5.71
C ASP A 191 20.22 -16.12 -4.37
N TYR A 192 19.50 -16.27 -3.26
CA TYR A 192 20.07 -16.29 -1.92
C TYR A 192 20.98 -17.51 -1.74
N GLU A 193 20.52 -18.73 -2.03
CA GLU A 193 21.28 -19.98 -1.84
C GLU A 193 22.57 -20.01 -2.68
N LEU A 194 22.52 -19.55 -3.93
CA LEU A 194 23.67 -19.45 -4.82
C LEU A 194 24.44 -18.13 -4.71
N PHE A 195 24.09 -17.27 -3.75
CA PHE A 195 24.75 -15.98 -3.59
C PHE A 195 26.27 -16.15 -3.37
N GLN A 196 27.04 -15.55 -4.28
CA GLN A 196 28.50 -15.56 -4.31
C GLN A 196 29.00 -14.18 -4.72
N MET A 197 30.18 -13.81 -4.21
CA MET A 197 30.91 -12.61 -4.63
C MET A 197 31.35 -12.76 -6.09
N LYS A 198 31.10 -11.74 -6.91
CA LYS A 198 31.57 -11.71 -8.30
C LYS A 198 33.03 -11.27 -8.38
N GLU A 199 33.69 -11.61 -9.49
CA GLU A 199 35.07 -11.19 -9.73
C GLU A 199 35.16 -9.66 -9.81
N GLY A 200 36.00 -9.06 -8.96
CA GLY A 200 36.20 -7.61 -8.90
C GLY A 200 35.12 -6.82 -8.15
N GLU A 201 34.09 -7.47 -7.63
CA GLU A 201 33.06 -6.84 -6.78
C GLU A 201 33.67 -6.39 -5.45
N SER A 202 33.22 -5.26 -4.90
CA SER A 202 33.63 -4.78 -3.57
C SER A 202 32.73 -5.32 -2.46
N ILE A 203 33.17 -5.24 -1.20
CA ILE A 203 32.31 -5.58 -0.06
C ILE A 203 31.09 -4.65 0.03
N GLU A 204 31.24 -3.37 -0.29
CA GLU A 204 30.12 -2.43 -0.26
C GLU A 204 29.03 -2.84 -1.28
N GLU A 205 29.44 -3.31 -2.47
CA GLU A 205 28.53 -3.82 -3.50
C GLU A 205 27.90 -5.18 -3.13
N ILE A 206 28.67 -6.09 -2.50
CA ILE A 206 28.13 -7.39 -2.10
C ILE A 206 27.03 -7.23 -1.04
N PHE A 207 27.24 -6.35 -0.06
CA PHE A 207 26.24 -6.06 0.97
C PHE A 207 25.01 -5.38 0.37
N ALA A 208 25.18 -4.46 -0.58
CA ALA A 208 24.04 -3.83 -1.25
C ALA A 208 23.18 -4.84 -2.03
N ARG A 209 23.82 -5.74 -2.80
CA ARG A 209 23.12 -6.83 -3.53
C ARG A 209 22.44 -7.80 -2.59
N PHE A 210 23.11 -8.19 -1.50
CA PHE A 210 22.56 -9.11 -0.52
C PHE A 210 21.37 -8.51 0.23
N SER A 211 21.50 -7.25 0.70
CA SER A 211 20.42 -6.53 1.38
C SER A 211 19.19 -6.37 0.50
N LYS A 212 19.35 -6.20 -0.82
CA LYS A 212 18.23 -6.20 -1.77
C LYS A 212 17.49 -7.55 -1.78
N ILE A 213 18.21 -8.66 -1.91
CA ILE A 213 17.61 -10.01 -1.90
C ILE A 213 16.89 -10.27 -0.57
N ILE A 214 17.50 -9.92 0.57
CA ILE A 214 16.90 -10.06 1.89
C ILE A 214 15.66 -9.17 2.05
N GLY A 215 15.72 -7.94 1.57
CA GLY A 215 14.59 -7.00 1.58
C GLY A 215 13.40 -7.55 0.79
N ASP A 216 13.67 -8.06 -0.42
CA ASP A 216 12.65 -8.68 -1.27
C ASP A 216 12.07 -9.95 -0.61
N LEU A 217 12.91 -10.84 -0.08
CA LEU A 217 12.45 -12.05 0.65
C LEU A 217 11.60 -11.70 1.88
N LYS A 218 12.00 -10.67 2.63
CA LYS A 218 11.26 -10.18 3.79
C LYS A 218 9.90 -9.60 3.40
N ALA A 219 9.81 -8.90 2.26
CA ALA A 219 8.55 -8.40 1.73
C ALA A 219 7.57 -9.54 1.40
N PHE A 220 8.07 -10.70 0.97
CA PHE A 220 7.27 -11.92 0.75
C PHE A 220 7.13 -12.80 1.99
N GLY A 221 7.44 -12.29 3.18
CA GLY A 221 7.24 -13.00 4.45
C GLY A 221 8.32 -14.03 4.83
N LYS A 222 9.40 -14.17 4.04
CA LYS A 222 10.57 -14.98 4.41
C LYS A 222 11.65 -14.10 5.03
N SER A 223 11.73 -14.10 6.36
CA SER A 223 12.76 -13.39 7.10
C SER A 223 13.95 -14.31 7.45
N TYR A 224 15.15 -13.74 7.48
CA TYR A 224 16.38 -14.40 7.94
C TYR A 224 16.92 -13.64 9.14
N SER A 225 17.38 -14.36 10.17
CA SER A 225 18.00 -13.72 11.33
C SER A 225 19.29 -13.00 10.95
N SER A 226 19.69 -11.99 11.72
CA SER A 226 20.97 -11.30 11.50
C SER A 226 22.14 -12.30 11.48
N ALA A 227 22.12 -13.30 12.37
CA ALA A 227 23.13 -14.34 12.42
C ALA A 227 23.15 -15.22 11.15
N ASP A 228 22.00 -15.53 10.55
CA ASP A 228 21.93 -16.26 9.29
C ASP A 228 22.45 -15.44 8.11
N GLN A 229 22.10 -14.15 8.07
CA GLN A 229 22.60 -13.20 7.08
C GLN A 229 24.13 -13.08 7.15
N VAL A 230 24.67 -12.90 8.36
CA VAL A 230 26.11 -12.87 8.65
C VAL A 230 26.79 -14.15 8.16
N ARG A 231 26.29 -15.32 8.56
CA ARG A 231 26.83 -16.62 8.14
C ARG A 231 26.77 -16.80 6.63
N LYS A 232 25.73 -16.27 5.98
CA LYS A 232 25.56 -16.40 4.54
C LYS A 232 26.58 -15.56 3.77
N ILE A 233 26.76 -14.29 4.14
CA ILE A 233 27.78 -13.43 3.54
C ILE A 233 29.18 -14.03 3.72
N LEU A 234 29.51 -14.54 4.92
CA LEU A 234 30.81 -15.15 5.15
C LEU A 234 31.07 -16.39 4.28
N ARG A 235 30.03 -17.11 3.83
CA ARG A 235 30.13 -18.26 2.93
C ARG A 235 30.20 -17.86 1.44
N SER A 236 29.77 -16.65 1.10
CA SER A 236 29.81 -16.13 -0.28
C SER A 236 31.13 -15.44 -0.63
N LEU A 237 32.01 -15.21 0.36
CA LEU A 237 33.32 -14.61 0.14
C LEU A 237 34.32 -15.62 -0.46
N PRO A 238 35.19 -15.18 -1.39
CA PRO A 238 36.17 -16.04 -2.03
C PRO A 238 37.28 -16.48 -1.06
N THR A 239 38.09 -17.46 -1.49
CA THR A 239 39.13 -18.08 -0.65
C THR A 239 40.16 -17.09 -0.11
N THR A 240 40.39 -15.98 -0.81
CA THR A 240 41.25 -14.87 -0.38
C THR A 240 40.83 -14.24 0.96
N TRP A 241 39.58 -14.43 1.38
CA TRP A 241 39.03 -13.93 2.65
C TRP A 241 39.07 -14.97 3.79
N GLN A 242 39.50 -16.20 3.53
CA GLN A 242 39.40 -17.32 4.49
C GLN A 242 40.01 -17.00 5.85
N THR A 243 41.15 -16.31 5.90
CA THR A 243 41.82 -15.94 7.16
C THR A 243 40.93 -15.06 8.06
N LYS A 244 40.26 -14.05 7.48
CA LYS A 244 39.33 -13.18 8.23
C LYS A 244 38.01 -13.91 8.54
N VAL A 245 37.52 -14.75 7.63
CA VAL A 245 36.31 -15.58 7.85
C VAL A 245 36.49 -16.54 9.03
N ILE A 246 37.65 -17.18 9.17
CA ILE A 246 37.95 -18.08 10.30
C ILE A 246 38.00 -17.29 11.62
N ALA A 247 38.68 -16.14 11.62
CA ALA A 247 38.76 -15.29 12.80
C ALA A 247 37.37 -14.81 13.26
N LEU A 248 36.51 -14.37 12.33
CA LEU A 248 35.15 -13.92 12.64
C LEU A 248 34.25 -15.09 13.10
N LYS A 249 34.38 -16.29 12.53
CA LYS A 249 33.62 -17.47 12.97
C LYS A 249 34.00 -17.96 14.38
N SER A 250 35.19 -17.61 14.86
CA SER A 250 35.63 -17.94 16.22
C SER A 250 35.02 -17.03 17.29
N GLN A 251 34.42 -15.91 16.88
CA GLN A 251 33.64 -15.03 17.73
C GLN A 251 32.18 -15.49 17.80
N ASP A 252 31.48 -15.10 18.86
CA ASP A 252 30.08 -15.48 19.12
C ASP A 252 29.15 -14.78 18.09
N LEU A 253 28.85 -15.47 17.00
CA LEU A 253 28.13 -14.93 15.83
C LEU A 253 26.71 -14.45 16.17
N ASP A 254 26.12 -14.96 17.26
CA ASP A 254 24.78 -14.58 17.70
C ASP A 254 24.77 -13.22 18.42
N LYS A 255 25.95 -12.64 18.73
CA LYS A 255 26.11 -11.31 19.34
C LYS A 255 26.54 -10.22 18.36
N LEU A 256 26.97 -10.58 17.16
CA LEU A 256 27.47 -9.64 16.16
C LEU A 256 26.33 -9.07 15.34
N SER A 257 26.19 -7.74 15.32
CA SER A 257 25.23 -7.08 14.45
C SER A 257 25.67 -7.17 12.98
N TYR A 258 24.70 -7.20 12.06
CA TYR A 258 24.93 -7.17 10.62
C TYR A 258 25.76 -5.94 10.20
N ASP A 259 25.48 -4.79 10.81
CA ASP A 259 26.16 -3.52 10.51
C ASP A 259 27.61 -3.51 11.04
N GLU A 260 27.84 -4.11 12.22
CA GLU A 260 29.18 -4.23 12.79
C GLU A 260 30.06 -5.12 11.91
N GLN A 261 29.53 -6.24 11.43
CA GLN A 261 30.24 -7.13 10.52
C GLN A 261 30.53 -6.44 9.17
N GLN A 262 29.57 -5.68 8.64
CA GLN A 262 29.77 -4.92 7.40
C GLN A 262 30.94 -3.94 7.56
N GLY A 263 30.97 -3.17 8.65
CA GLY A 263 32.08 -2.26 8.95
C GLY A 263 33.43 -2.98 9.04
N ASP A 264 33.46 -4.12 9.71
CA ASP A 264 34.65 -4.95 9.89
C ASP A 264 35.23 -5.50 8.57
N LEU A 265 34.35 -5.94 7.67
CA LEU A 265 34.74 -6.45 6.36
C LEU A 265 35.23 -5.34 5.43
N ILE A 266 34.57 -4.18 5.44
CA ILE A 266 35.02 -2.98 4.70
C ILE A 266 36.40 -2.53 5.18
N ALA A 267 36.63 -2.51 6.50
CA ALA A 267 37.92 -2.16 7.07
C ALA A 267 39.02 -3.14 6.64
N PHE A 268 38.72 -4.44 6.62
CA PHE A 268 39.66 -5.47 6.15
C PHE A 268 39.97 -5.32 4.64
N GLU A 269 38.96 -5.01 3.81
CA GLU A 269 39.15 -4.75 2.38
C GLU A 269 40.15 -3.61 2.13
N LYS A 270 39.92 -2.46 2.79
CA LYS A 270 40.72 -1.24 2.62
C LYS A 270 42.13 -1.41 3.15
N THR A 271 42.34 -2.21 4.20
CA THR A 271 43.63 -2.31 4.89
C THR A 271 44.49 -3.48 4.45
N HIS A 272 43.91 -4.66 4.21
CA HIS A 272 44.66 -5.89 3.98
C HIS A 272 44.68 -6.27 2.50
N LEU A 273 43.52 -6.27 1.84
CA LEU A 273 43.42 -6.65 0.43
C LEU A 273 43.99 -5.60 -0.51
N GLU A 274 43.80 -4.31 -0.21
CA GLU A 274 44.46 -3.28 -1.00
C GLU A 274 45.99 -3.31 -0.85
N LYS A 275 46.52 -3.61 0.35
CA LYS A 275 47.97 -3.81 0.53
C LYS A 275 48.49 -5.01 -0.26
N MET A 276 47.78 -6.15 -0.23
CA MET A 276 48.14 -7.33 -1.02
C MET A 276 48.13 -7.03 -2.52
N ARG A 277 47.10 -6.33 -3.04
CA ARG A 277 47.05 -5.89 -4.45
C ARG A 277 48.21 -4.98 -4.83
N GLN A 278 48.59 -4.05 -3.94
CA GLN A 278 49.73 -3.16 -4.16
C GLN A 278 51.07 -3.93 -4.13
N GLU A 279 51.22 -4.92 -3.25
CA GLU A 279 52.41 -5.77 -3.19
C GLU A 279 52.52 -6.69 -4.42
N GLU A 280 51.42 -7.23 -4.93
CA GLU A 280 51.39 -8.02 -6.17
C GLU A 280 51.72 -7.15 -7.39
N LYS A 281 51.17 -5.93 -7.49
CA LYS A 281 51.55 -4.97 -8.53
C LYS A 281 53.05 -4.64 -8.48
N LYS A 282 53.64 -4.53 -7.29
CA LYS A 282 55.10 -4.34 -7.13
C LYS A 282 55.91 -5.56 -7.55
N LYS A 283 55.38 -6.78 -7.41
CA LYS A 283 56.02 -8.03 -7.87
C LYS A 283 55.93 -8.21 -9.39
N GLN A 284 54.86 -7.73 -10.03
CA GLN A 284 54.71 -7.73 -11.49
C GLN A 284 55.54 -6.64 -12.18
N LEU A 285 55.93 -5.58 -11.46
CA LEU A 285 56.81 -4.56 -12.00
C LEU A 285 58.22 -5.14 -12.16
N PRO A 286 58.82 -5.11 -13.38
CA PRO A 286 60.13 -5.71 -13.61
C PRO A 286 61.17 -5.10 -12.67
N SER A 287 62.00 -5.95 -12.06
CA SER A 287 63.01 -5.54 -11.10
C SER A 287 63.93 -4.46 -11.70
N LYS A 288 64.55 -3.61 -10.86
CA LYS A 288 65.53 -2.60 -11.33
C LYS A 288 66.67 -3.21 -12.16
N LEU A 289 66.98 -4.49 -11.96
CA LEU A 289 67.97 -5.22 -12.74
C LEU A 289 67.45 -5.59 -14.13
N GLN A 290 66.24 -6.16 -14.22
CA GLN A 290 65.56 -6.47 -15.49
C GLN A 290 65.30 -5.21 -16.34
N LEU A 291 64.96 -4.08 -15.70
CA LEU A 291 64.81 -2.79 -16.39
C LEU A 291 66.15 -2.28 -16.96
N LYS A 292 67.28 -2.51 -16.27
CA LYS A 292 68.61 -2.19 -16.80
C LYS A 292 68.96 -3.08 -17.99
N GLU A 293 68.67 -4.37 -17.92
CA GLU A 293 68.90 -5.32 -19.02
C GLU A 293 68.07 -4.96 -20.26
N LEU A 294 66.76 -4.70 -20.10
CA LEU A 294 65.88 -4.24 -21.17
C LEU A 294 66.39 -2.93 -21.79
N ARG A 295 66.92 -2.01 -20.98
CA ARG A 295 67.48 -0.74 -21.47
C ARG A 295 68.77 -0.94 -22.25
N ILE A 296 69.63 -1.88 -21.82
CA ILE A 296 70.85 -2.25 -22.56
C ILE A 296 70.48 -2.89 -23.91
N ILE A 297 69.51 -3.81 -23.92
CA ILE A 297 69.02 -4.45 -25.16
C ILE A 297 68.46 -3.40 -26.11
N LEU A 298 67.65 -2.45 -25.62
CA LEU A 298 67.10 -1.37 -26.43
C LEU A 298 68.21 -0.48 -27.02
N MET A 299 69.23 -0.13 -26.22
CA MET A 299 70.39 0.64 -26.69
C MET A 299 71.21 -0.11 -27.75
N MET A 300 71.38 -1.43 -27.61
CA MET A 300 72.06 -2.27 -28.60
C MET A 300 71.26 -2.33 -29.91
N MET A 301 69.94 -2.52 -29.83
CA MET A 301 69.05 -2.53 -31.00
C MET A 301 69.08 -1.19 -31.74
N GLN A 302 69.03 -0.06 -31.03
CA GLN A 302 69.14 1.28 -31.63
C GLN A 302 70.49 1.49 -32.33
N LYS A 303 71.60 1.01 -31.74
CA LYS A 303 72.93 1.07 -32.39
C LYS A 303 72.99 0.22 -33.65
N LEU A 304 72.43 -1.00 -33.62
CA LEU A 304 72.35 -1.88 -34.79
C LEU A 304 71.49 -1.27 -35.91
N LEU A 305 70.35 -0.66 -35.56
CA LEU A 305 69.48 0.02 -36.52
C LEU A 305 70.20 1.19 -37.20
N LYS A 306 70.92 2.02 -36.41
CA LYS A 306 71.74 3.13 -36.95
C LYS A 306 72.86 2.63 -37.87
N LYS A 307 73.55 1.54 -37.51
CA LYS A 307 74.57 0.93 -38.37
C LYS A 307 73.98 0.40 -39.68
N LYS A 308 72.82 -0.28 -39.64
CA LYS A 308 72.11 -0.73 -40.84
C LYS A 308 71.68 0.44 -41.72
N LEU A 309 71.17 1.53 -41.14
CA LEU A 309 70.81 2.73 -41.90
C LEU A 309 72.01 3.39 -42.58
N LEU A 310 73.15 3.50 -41.88
CA LEU A 310 74.38 4.03 -42.47
C LEU A 310 74.86 3.18 -43.66
N TRP A 311 74.83 1.86 -43.50
CA TRP A 311 75.23 0.92 -44.55
C TRP A 311 74.33 1.01 -45.80
N PHE A 312 73.04 1.31 -45.62
CA PHE A 312 72.09 1.57 -46.72
C PHE A 312 72.29 2.93 -47.42
N GLN A 313 73.03 3.87 -46.82
CA GLN A 313 73.36 5.16 -47.45
C GLN A 313 74.69 5.14 -48.20
N GLU A 314 75.51 4.10 -48.01
CA GLU A 314 76.81 3.90 -48.67
C GLU A 314 76.73 2.95 -49.88
N ILE A 315 75.54 2.46 -50.23
CA ILE A 315 75.21 1.67 -51.43
C ILE A 315 74.34 2.52 -52.35
#